data_AF-A0A2V8KHR6-F1
#
_entry.id   AF-A0A2V8KHR6-F1
#
_cell.length_a   1.000
_cell.length_b   1.000
_cell.length_c   1.000
_cell.angle_alpha   90.00
_cell.angle_beta   90.00
_cell.angle_gamma   90.00
#
_symmetry.space_group_name_H-M   'P 1'
#
loop_
_entity.id
_entity.type
_entity.pdbx_description
1 polymer ?
#
loop_
_entity_poly.entity_id
_entity_poly.type
_entity_poly.pdbx_seq_one_letter_code
_entity_poly.pdbx_strand_id
1 'polypeptide(L)' 'MLHDMILAAGLSDIGCKRAANEDRILVDREQLLFAVADGMGGERCGGRAAELATRALAEYFRSPASELNSSDFPDQ' A
#
# COMPACT_ATOMS: atom_id res chain seq x y z
N MET A 1 18.84 21.00 14.30
CA MET A 1 18.52 19.98 13.29
C MET A 1 17.12 19.50 13.62
N LEU A 2 16.12 20.18 13.08
CA LEU A 2 14.72 19.77 13.23
C LEU A 2 14.55 18.63 12.22
N HIS A 3 14.51 17.39 12.69
CA HIS A 3 14.17 16.26 11.82
C HIS A 3 12.71 16.44 11.44
N ASP A 4 12.42 16.50 10.13
CA ASP A 4 11.09 16.66 9.56
C ASP A 4 10.09 15.67 10.20
N MET A 5 9.29 16.16 11.14
CA MET A 5 8.31 15.34 11.83
C MET A 5 7.04 15.27 10.98
N ILE A 6 6.97 14.31 10.07
CA ILE A 6 5.75 14.04 9.30
C ILE A 6 4.73 13.34 10.21
N LEU A 7 3.60 14.01 10.46
CA LEU A 7 2.43 13.42 11.10
C LEU A 7 1.49 12.90 10.01
N ALA A 8 1.24 11.59 9.99
CA ALA A 8 0.37 10.94 9.01
C ALA A 8 -0.63 9.99 9.69
N ALA A 9 -1.84 9.93 9.14
CA ALA A 9 -2.93 9.03 9.54
C ALA A 9 -3.76 8.65 8.31
N GLY A 10 -4.47 7.53 8.38
CA GLY A 10 -5.32 7.02 7.32
C GLY A 10 -6.67 6.57 7.86
N LEU A 11 -7.74 6.89 7.14
CA LEU A 11 -9.10 6.43 7.40
C LEU A 11 -9.80 6.21 6.05
N SER A 12 -10.55 5.12 5.92
CA SER A 12 -11.39 4.86 4.74
C SER A 12 -12.77 4.39 5.20
N ASP A 13 -13.77 4.61 4.35
CA ASP A 13 -15.17 4.28 4.56
C ASP A 13 -15.74 3.59 3.31
N ILE A 14 -16.65 2.63 3.51
CA ILE A 14 -17.30 1.88 2.41
C ILE A 14 -18.25 2.74 1.56
N GLY A 15 -18.73 3.85 2.12
CA GLY A 15 -19.77 4.68 1.56
C GLY A 15 -21.15 4.01 1.55
N CYS A 16 -22.11 4.64 0.88
CA CYS A 16 -23.52 4.22 0.97
C CYS A 16 -23.97 3.20 -0.09
N LYS A 17 -23.10 2.84 -1.06
CA LYS A 17 -23.50 2.08 -2.26
C LYS A 17 -22.76 0.76 -2.49
N ARG A 18 -21.53 0.64 -1.99
CA ARG A 18 -20.72 -0.56 -2.21
C ARG A 18 -21.04 -1.62 -1.15
N ALA A 19 -20.92 -2.88 -1.54
CA ALA A 19 -21.10 -4.02 -0.63
C ALA A 19 -19.82 -4.34 0.18
N ALA A 20 -18.66 -3.89 -0.30
CA ALA A 20 -17.38 -4.01 0.39
C ALA A 20 -16.52 -2.77 0.13
N ASN A 21 -15.66 -2.42 1.11
CA ASN A 21 -14.63 -1.41 0.93
C ASN A 21 -13.36 -2.06 0.36
N GLU A 22 -13.00 -1.65 -0.85
CA GLU A 22 -11.85 -2.18 -1.60
C GLU A 22 -10.62 -1.27 -1.53
N ASP A 23 -10.71 -0.16 -0.79
CA ASP A 23 -9.59 0.75 -0.55
C ASP A 23 -8.65 0.18 0.50
N ARG A 24 -7.35 0.42 0.34
CA ARG A 24 -6.32 0.15 1.36
C ARG A 24 -5.41 1.35 1.53
N ILE A 25 -5.02 1.60 2.78
CA ILE A 25 -4.13 2.70 3.16
C ILE A 25 -2.88 2.12 3.81
N LEU A 26 -1.71 2.59 3.39
CA LEU A 26 -0.42 2.32 4.02
C LEU A 26 0.10 3.60 4.67
N VAL A 27 0.41 3.53 5.96
CA VAL A 27 1.12 4.58 6.70
C VAL A 27 2.32 3.94 7.37
N ASP A 28 3.51 4.17 6.83
CA ASP A 28 4.78 3.71 7.37
C ASP A 28 5.70 4.91 7.61
N ARG A 29 5.73 5.40 8.86
CA ARG A 29 6.51 6.58 9.23
C ARG A 29 8.01 6.28 9.31
N GLU A 30 8.40 5.04 9.58
CA GLU A 30 9.80 4.66 9.68
C GLU A 30 10.49 4.75 8.32
N GLN A 31 9.78 4.35 7.27
CA GLN A 31 10.26 4.43 5.88
C GLN A 31 9.84 5.72 5.15
N LEU A 32 9.15 6.66 5.83
CA LEU A 32 8.52 7.84 5.23
C LEU A 32 7.65 7.48 3.99
N LEU A 33 6.96 6.34 4.06
CA LEU A 33 6.16 5.77 2.98
C LEU A 33 4.67 5.87 3.31
N PHE A 34 3.92 6.48 2.40
CA PHE A 34 2.47 6.64 2.52
C PHE A 34 1.83 6.32 1.18
N ALA A 35 0.79 5.49 1.17
CA ALA A 35 0.11 5.11 -0.06
C ALA A 35 -1.39 4.87 0.16
N VAL A 36 -2.16 5.05 -0.91
CA VAL A 36 -3.56 4.65 -1.01
C VAL A 36 -3.71 3.80 -2.26
N ALA A 37 -4.40 2.66 -2.14
CA ALA A 37 -4.71 1.78 -3.25
C ALA A 37 -6.23 1.59 -3.35
N ASP A 38 -6.80 1.88 -4.52
CA ASP A 38 -8.21 1.66 -4.87
C ASP A 38 -8.32 0.31 -5.61
N GLY A 39 -9.03 -0.63 -4.99
CA GLY A 39 -9.33 -1.91 -5.62
C GLY A 39 -10.41 -1.75 -6.70
N MET A 40 -10.06 -2.01 -7.96
CA MET A 40 -11.00 -1.92 -9.07
C MET A 40 -12.20 -2.88 -8.88
N GLY A 41 -13.36 -2.32 -8.52
CA GLY A 41 -14.59 -3.09 -8.31
C GLY A 41 -15.15 -3.68 -9.62
N GLY A 42 -15.76 -4.86 -9.51
CA GLY A 42 -16.37 -5.58 -10.64
C GLY A 42 -15.68 -6.89 -10.98
N GLU A 43 -14.37 -6.99 -10.72
CA GLU A 43 -13.64 -8.26 -10.72
C GLU A 43 -13.67 -8.90 -9.33
N ARG A 44 -13.67 -10.23 -9.25
CA ARG A 44 -13.52 -10.91 -7.95
C ARG A 44 -12.15 -10.51 -7.40
N CYS A 45 -12.14 -9.88 -6.21
CA CYS A 45 -10.96 -9.61 -5.38
C CYS A 45 -10.27 -8.22 -5.54
N GLY A 46 -10.97 -7.15 -5.94
CA GLY A 46 -10.40 -5.79 -5.99
C GLY A 46 -9.75 -5.36 -4.66
N GLY A 47 -10.43 -5.59 -3.54
CA GLY A 47 -9.86 -5.33 -2.21
C GLY A 47 -8.62 -6.16 -1.85
N ARG A 48 -8.46 -7.36 -2.43
CA ARG A 48 -7.25 -8.19 -2.25
C ARG A 48 -6.10 -7.68 -3.10
N ALA A 49 -6.38 -7.19 -4.31
CA ALA A 49 -5.37 -6.56 -5.15
C ALA A 49 -4.80 -5.29 -4.48
N ALA A 50 -5.66 -4.43 -3.91
CA ALA A 50 -5.24 -3.27 -3.13
C ALA A 50 -4.41 -3.65 -1.89
N GLU A 51 -4.77 -4.75 -1.22
CA GLU A 51 -4.01 -5.27 -0.07
C GLU A 51 -2.62 -5.78 -0.51
N LEU A 52 -2.55 -6.54 -1.61
CA LEU A 52 -1.28 -7.02 -2.15
C LEU A 52 -0.37 -5.86 -2.57
N ALA A 53 -0.91 -4.84 -3.22
CA ALA A 53 -0.14 -3.66 -3.63
C ALA A 53 0.45 -2.91 -2.43
N THR A 54 -0.37 -2.59 -1.43
CA THR A 54 0.10 -1.88 -0.22
C THR A 54 1.09 -2.72 0.59
N ARG A 55 0.87 -4.04 0.67
CA ARG A 55 1.79 -4.96 1.35
C ARG A 55 3.13 -5.07 0.62
N ALA A 56 3.14 -5.23 -0.69
CA ALA A 56 4.36 -5.34 -1.49
C ALA A 56 5.22 -4.07 -1.36
N LEU A 57 4.59 -2.89 -1.36
CA LEU A 57 5.29 -1.62 -1.08
C LEU A 57 5.91 -1.63 0.32
N ALA A 58 5.15 -1.99 1.35
CA ALA A 58 5.69 -2.03 2.72
C ALA A 58 6.86 -3.01 2.85
N GLU A 59 6.76 -4.20 2.26
CA GLU A 59 7.84 -5.20 2.28
C GLU A 59 9.08 -4.70 1.53
N TYR A 60 8.92 -4.15 0.33
CA TYR A 60 10.03 -3.62 -0.47
C TYR A 60 10.82 -2.54 0.27
N PHE A 61 10.13 -1.56 0.87
CA PHE A 61 10.80 -0.44 1.54
C PHE A 61 11.36 -0.80 2.93
N ARG A 62 10.87 -1.86 3.58
CA ARG A 62 11.44 -2.35 4.84
C ARG A 62 12.64 -3.26 4.64
N SER A 63 12.76 -3.88 3.45
CA SER A 63 13.89 -4.75 3.14
C SER A 63 15.19 -3.93 3.01
N PRO A 64 16.31 -4.41 3.58
CA PRO A 64 17.60 -3.79 3.36
C PRO A 64 17.96 -3.83 1.87
N ALA A 65 18.51 -2.72 1.36
CA ALA A 65 18.79 -2.50 -0.07
C ALA A 65 19.67 -3.58 -0.76
N SER A 66 20.27 -4.51 -0.01
CA SER A 66 21.14 -5.57 -0.50
C SER A 66 20.42 -6.82 -1.05
N GLU A 67 19.09 -6.94 -0.93
CA GLU A 67 18.33 -8.11 -1.42
C GLU A 67 17.51 -7.84 -2.70
N LEU A 68 17.72 -6.70 -3.36
CA LEU A 68 17.05 -6.40 -4.62
C LEU A 68 17.73 -7.11 -5.80
N ASN A 69 17.42 -8.39 -5.99
CA ASN A 69 17.74 -9.09 -7.24
C ASN A 69 16.71 -8.70 -8.31
N SER A 70 17.19 -8.41 -9.52
CA SER A 70 16.37 -8.10 -10.70
C SER A 70 15.44 -9.23 -11.16
N SER A 71 15.38 -10.35 -10.42
CA SER A 71 14.51 -11.50 -10.67
C SER A 71 13.11 -11.37 -10.05
N ASP A 72 12.91 -10.46 -9.11
CA ASP A 72 11.65 -10.37 -8.34
C ASP A 72 10.52 -9.66 -9.12
N PHE A 73 10.86 -9.02 -10.24
CA PHE A 73 9.91 -8.47 -11.20
C PHE A 73 10.18 -9.10 -12.57
N PRO A 74 9.69 -10.33 -12.82
CA PRO A 74 9.73 -10.87 -14.16
C PRO A 74 8.91 -9.94 -15.05
N ASP A 75 9.58 -9.31 -16.03
CA ASP A 75 8.92 -8.67 -17.17
C ASP A 75 7.89 -9.67 -17.72
N GLN A 76 6.61 -9.31 -17.61
CA GLN A 76 5.52 -10.07 -18.23
C GLN A 76 5.51 -9.83 -19.75
#